data_AF-A0A6A5K5Q1-F1
#
_entry.id   AF-A0A6A5K5Q1-F1
#
_cell.length_a   1.000
_cell.length_b   1.000
_cell.length_c   1.000
_cell.angle_alpha   90.00
_cell.angle_beta   90.00
_cell.angle_gamma   90.00
#
_symmetry.space_group_name_H-M   'P 1'
#
loop_
_entity.id
_entity.type
_entity.pdbx_description
1 polymer ?
#
loop_
_entity_poly.entity_id
_entity_poly.type
_entity_poly.pdbx_seq_one_letter_code
_entity_poly.pdbx_strand_id
1 'polypeptide(L)'
;MNFPPKVRRTGWAPFETVYLELFHDKIKQAAASDPNIQMPRIKKIVDAFNAFFETRADIQDKNGNLLDPLARRNLSALASYMNRRGGKLRTTRDSLAHLPTSNGNNAYMPTITDEEIRAYLLTENASGTGPNLPQPSGGTLTGKGKQPSKPNETPVLPTDPGIVAMLKEEGWEIPDLPRNSNEALLRYQESNKNRPLDTTFIIQAQEALETRLKRNPIPVTGYYGRCGQRAQWYKDRKQEKEEEAVEAGKEDEEKEEEVEEEKDDKLELRNPSAAAVSGLLGAAIIPPYGYRGDIRDLVGKSLLAQNELILHETSEAAMTSIHEEHDKNFEKRREDI
;
A
#
# COMPACT_ATOMS: atom_id res chain seq x y z
N MET A 1 25.05 26.83 1.73
CA MET A 1 23.96 25.84 1.88
C MET A 1 24.46 24.50 1.34
N ASN A 2 24.66 23.51 2.21
CA ASN A 2 24.99 22.15 1.79
C ASN A 2 23.69 21.48 1.35
N PHE A 3 23.52 21.27 0.04
CA PHE A 3 22.43 20.45 -0.45
C PHE A 3 22.63 19.01 0.07
N PRO A 4 21.57 18.33 0.53
CA PRO A 4 21.70 16.92 0.88
C PRO A 4 22.23 16.15 -0.33
N PRO A 5 23.16 15.20 -0.14
CA PRO A 5 23.71 14.43 -1.24
C PRO A 5 22.56 13.78 -2.00
N LYS A 6 22.57 13.94 -3.33
CA LYS A 6 21.58 13.30 -4.22
C LYS A 6 21.52 11.83 -3.85
N VAL A 7 20.35 11.36 -3.39
CA VAL A 7 20.11 9.94 -3.14
C VAL A 7 20.43 9.21 -4.44
N ARG A 8 21.53 8.46 -4.45
CA ARG A 8 21.93 7.69 -5.62
C ARG A 8 20.83 6.66 -5.85
N ARG A 9 20.22 6.67 -7.03
CA ARG A 9 19.29 5.61 -7.43
C ARG A 9 20.10 4.32 -7.47
N THR A 10 19.85 3.41 -6.53
CA THR A 10 20.51 2.10 -6.50
C THR A 10 20.11 1.35 -7.76
N GLY A 11 21.07 1.18 -8.67
CA GLY A 11 20.90 0.41 -9.89
C GLY A 11 20.45 -1.02 -9.59
N TRP A 12 19.88 -1.69 -10.59
CA TRP A 12 19.59 -3.12 -10.49
C TRP A 12 20.85 -3.90 -10.83
N ALA A 13 21.33 -4.72 -9.90
CA ALA A 13 22.48 -5.59 -10.12
C ALA A 13 22.10 -6.72 -11.07
N PRO A 14 23.02 -7.25 -11.90
CA PRO A 14 22.75 -8.36 -12.81
C PRO A 14 22.15 -9.59 -12.12
N PHE A 15 22.62 -9.86 -10.90
CA PHE A 15 22.12 -10.98 -10.11
C PHE A 15 20.64 -10.80 -9.71
N GLU A 16 20.24 -9.57 -9.37
CA GLU A 16 18.85 -9.23 -9.06
C GLU A 16 17.95 -9.36 -10.30
N THR A 17 18.45 -8.90 -11.46
CA THR A 17 17.67 -8.95 -12.71
C THR A 17 17.43 -10.39 -13.15
N VAL A 18 18.46 -11.23 -13.09
CA VAL A 18 18.37 -12.64 -13.46
C VAL A 18 17.47 -13.43 -12.52
N TYR A 19 17.51 -13.14 -11.21
CA TYR A 19 16.59 -13.76 -10.27
C TYR A 19 15.13 -13.56 -10.69
N LEU A 20 14.75 -12.32 -11.03
CA LEU A 20 13.36 -12.00 -11.40
C LEU A 20 12.95 -12.62 -12.73
N GLU A 21 13.86 -12.69 -13.70
CA GLU A 21 13.62 -13.36 -14.97
C GLU A 21 13.42 -14.87 -14.78
N LEU A 22 14.34 -15.55 -14.09
CA LEU A 22 14.22 -16.96 -13.74
C LEU A 22 12.94 -17.25 -12.96
N PHE A 23 12.54 -16.35 -12.06
CA PHE A 23 11.31 -16.48 -11.29
C PHE A 23 10.08 -16.58 -12.19
N HIS A 24 9.95 -15.67 -13.15
CA HIS A 24 8.80 -15.66 -14.06
C HIS A 24 8.90 -16.76 -15.12
N ASP A 25 10.10 -17.11 -15.58
CA ASP A 25 10.31 -18.21 -16.52
C ASP A 25 9.94 -19.56 -15.89
N LYS A 26 10.26 -19.79 -14.61
CA LYS A 26 9.83 -20.99 -13.87
C LYS A 26 8.32 -21.04 -13.67
N ILE A 27 7.67 -19.90 -13.40
CA ILE A 27 6.20 -19.86 -13.35
C ILE A 27 5.61 -20.22 -14.71
N LYS A 28 6.19 -19.71 -15.80
CA LYS A 28 5.76 -20.03 -17.16
C LYS A 28 5.90 -21.52 -17.49
N GLN A 29 7.02 -22.13 -17.13
CA GLN A 29 7.23 -23.57 -17.31
C GLN A 29 6.26 -24.40 -16.47
N ALA A 30 6.02 -23.99 -15.23
CA ALA A 30 5.09 -24.65 -14.35
C ALA A 30 3.65 -24.54 -14.89
N ALA A 31 3.24 -23.34 -15.35
CA ALA A 31 1.92 -23.11 -15.94
C ALA A 31 1.69 -23.90 -17.23
N ALA A 32 2.76 -24.15 -18.01
CA ALA A 32 2.70 -25.04 -19.17
C ALA A 32 2.49 -26.52 -18.77
N SER A 33 2.88 -26.89 -17.55
CA SER A 33 2.76 -28.26 -17.03
C SER A 33 1.45 -28.48 -16.24
N ASP A 34 1.01 -27.47 -15.49
CA ASP A 34 -0.21 -27.48 -14.69
C ASP A 34 -1.01 -26.17 -14.91
N PRO A 35 -2.18 -26.23 -15.56
CA PRO A 35 -2.99 -25.05 -15.86
C PRO A 35 -3.68 -24.44 -14.62
N ASN A 36 -3.69 -25.13 -13.47
CA ASN A 36 -4.32 -24.64 -12.25
C ASN A 36 -3.39 -23.77 -11.39
N ILE A 37 -2.17 -23.51 -11.86
CA ILE A 37 -1.21 -22.71 -11.11
C ILE A 37 -1.68 -21.27 -10.96
N GLN A 38 -1.61 -20.79 -9.72
CA GLN A 38 -1.86 -19.39 -9.40
C GLN A 38 -0.54 -18.63 -9.33
N MET A 39 -0.50 -17.46 -9.97
CA MET A 39 0.64 -16.56 -9.95
C MET A 39 0.72 -15.85 -8.59
N PRO A 40 1.91 -15.73 -7.98
CA PRO A 40 2.08 -14.93 -6.77
C PRO A 40 1.87 -13.45 -7.08
N ARG A 41 1.11 -12.74 -6.25
CA ARG A 41 1.06 -11.27 -6.36
C ARG A 41 2.41 -10.66 -6.05
N ILE A 42 2.63 -9.45 -6.56
CA ILE A 42 3.87 -8.68 -6.42
C ILE A 42 4.42 -8.61 -4.99
N LYS A 43 3.54 -8.55 -3.97
CA LYS A 43 3.96 -8.51 -2.56
C LYS A 43 4.74 -9.76 -2.16
N LYS A 44 4.26 -10.94 -2.53
CA LYS A 44 4.95 -12.22 -2.27
C LYS A 44 6.28 -12.31 -3.02
N ILE A 45 6.32 -11.78 -4.24
CA ILE A 45 7.56 -11.73 -5.04
C ILE A 45 8.58 -10.84 -4.35
N VAL A 46 8.19 -9.65 -3.85
CA VAL A 46 9.08 -8.76 -3.08
C VAL A 46 9.57 -9.42 -1.80
N ASP A 47 8.70 -10.10 -1.07
CA ASP A 47 9.07 -10.77 0.19
C ASP A 47 10.10 -11.88 -0.08
N ALA A 48 9.88 -12.72 -1.09
CA ALA A 48 10.81 -13.78 -1.48
C ALA A 48 12.13 -13.24 -2.05
N PHE A 49 12.05 -12.20 -2.87
CA PHE A 49 13.22 -11.49 -3.40
C PHE A 49 14.08 -10.96 -2.25
N ASN A 50 13.48 -10.20 -1.33
CA ASN A 50 14.21 -9.64 -0.20
C ASN A 50 14.78 -10.76 0.69
N ALA A 51 14.02 -11.81 0.98
CA ALA A 51 14.50 -12.94 1.77
C ALA A 51 15.71 -13.64 1.13
N PHE A 52 15.75 -13.74 -0.20
CA PHE A 52 16.88 -14.32 -0.91
C PHE A 52 18.15 -13.45 -0.84
N PHE A 53 17.99 -12.12 -0.81
CA PHE A 53 19.09 -11.15 -0.86
C PHE A 53 19.51 -10.56 0.50
N GLU A 54 18.68 -10.68 1.55
CA GLU A 54 18.89 -10.05 2.86
C GLU A 54 20.17 -10.50 3.57
N THR A 55 20.64 -11.73 3.31
CA THR A 55 21.84 -12.29 3.93
C THR A 55 23.07 -12.29 3.02
N ARG A 56 23.01 -11.63 1.86
CA ARG A 56 24.06 -11.72 0.83
C ARG A 56 24.91 -10.46 0.77
N ALA A 57 26.22 -10.64 0.94
CA ALA A 57 27.24 -9.60 0.79
C ALA A 57 28.17 -9.82 -0.42
N ASP A 58 27.92 -10.88 -1.20
CA ASP A 58 28.76 -11.35 -2.31
C ASP A 58 28.30 -10.84 -3.69
N ILE A 59 27.30 -9.96 -3.72
CA ILE A 59 26.68 -9.51 -4.96
C ILE A 59 27.59 -8.51 -5.66
N GLN A 60 27.86 -8.76 -6.94
CA GLN A 60 28.68 -7.89 -7.77
C GLN A 60 27.83 -7.06 -8.73
N ASP A 61 28.30 -5.85 -8.99
CA ASP A 61 27.80 -5.01 -10.08
C ASP A 61 28.24 -5.55 -11.45
N LYS A 62 27.69 -5.00 -12.53
CA LYS A 62 28.05 -5.29 -13.94
C LYS A 62 29.55 -5.21 -14.22
N ASN A 63 30.26 -4.40 -13.45
CA ASN A 63 31.70 -4.17 -13.59
C ASN A 63 32.55 -5.12 -12.71
N GLY A 64 31.94 -6.10 -12.04
CA GLY A 64 32.63 -7.06 -11.16
C GLY A 64 32.97 -6.52 -9.76
N ASN A 65 32.57 -5.28 -9.44
CA ASN A 65 32.79 -4.70 -8.13
C ASN A 65 31.76 -5.22 -7.12
N LEU A 66 32.20 -5.57 -5.91
CA LEU A 66 31.29 -5.90 -4.81
C LEU A 66 30.41 -4.69 -4.48
N LEU A 67 29.10 -4.93 -4.38
CA LEU A 67 28.15 -3.94 -3.92
C LEU A 67 28.10 -3.95 -2.40
N ASP A 68 27.89 -2.78 -1.81
CA ASP A 68 27.52 -2.69 -0.40
C ASP A 68 26.27 -3.54 -0.13
N PRO A 69 26.09 -4.09 1.10
CA PRO A 69 24.92 -4.88 1.45
C PRO A 69 23.64 -4.20 0.97
N LEU A 70 22.87 -4.92 0.13
CA LEU A 70 21.75 -4.32 -0.56
C LEU A 70 20.66 -3.93 0.43
N ALA A 71 20.25 -2.66 0.38
CA ALA A 71 19.03 -2.23 1.03
C ALA A 71 17.83 -2.98 0.43
N ARG A 72 16.91 -3.43 1.31
CA ARG A 72 15.68 -4.12 0.90
C ARG A 72 14.95 -3.34 -0.19
N ARG A 73 14.51 -4.02 -1.25
CA ARG A 73 13.71 -3.42 -2.32
C ARG A 73 12.27 -3.22 -1.84
N ASN A 74 11.71 -2.06 -2.13
CA ASN A 74 10.30 -1.78 -1.84
C ASN A 74 9.39 -2.17 -3.03
N LEU A 75 8.09 -2.26 -2.75
CA LEU A 75 7.07 -2.65 -3.75
C LEU A 75 7.13 -1.76 -5.00
N SER A 76 7.27 -0.44 -4.83
CA SER A 76 7.34 0.50 -5.94
C SER A 76 8.57 0.29 -6.84
N ALA A 77 9.73 -0.04 -6.26
CA ALA A 77 10.94 -0.26 -7.03
C ALA A 77 10.83 -1.53 -7.85
N LEU A 78 10.36 -2.63 -7.26
CA LEU A 78 10.14 -3.89 -7.97
C LEU A 78 9.08 -3.73 -9.07
N ALA A 79 7.94 -3.10 -8.75
CA ALA A 79 6.88 -2.82 -9.72
C ALA A 79 7.40 -1.99 -10.90
N SER A 80 8.16 -0.93 -10.60
CA SER A 80 8.76 -0.07 -11.61
C SER A 80 9.73 -0.85 -12.51
N TYR A 81 10.49 -1.80 -11.96
CA TYR A 81 11.40 -2.64 -12.73
C TYR A 81 10.67 -3.65 -13.63
N MET A 82 9.71 -4.39 -13.08
CA MET A 82 8.94 -5.39 -13.82
C MET A 82 8.12 -4.77 -14.97
N ASN A 83 7.68 -3.52 -14.81
CA ASN A 83 6.89 -2.81 -15.82
C ASN A 83 7.75 -2.01 -16.83
N ARG A 84 9.09 -2.14 -16.80
CA ARG A 84 9.97 -1.43 -17.75
C ARG A 84 9.65 -1.83 -19.20
N ARG A 85 9.47 -0.82 -20.06
CA ARG A 85 9.27 -1.02 -21.51
C ARG A 85 10.49 -1.71 -22.12
N GLY A 86 10.25 -2.71 -22.96
CA GLY A 86 11.29 -3.44 -23.70
C GLY A 86 12.11 -4.45 -22.90
N GLY A 87 11.78 -4.71 -21.63
CA GLY A 87 12.46 -5.73 -20.83
C GLY A 87 11.96 -7.15 -21.10
N LYS A 88 12.86 -8.14 -21.13
CA LYS A 88 12.54 -9.57 -21.26
C LYS A 88 11.55 -10.02 -20.19
N LEU A 89 11.78 -9.61 -18.94
CA LEU A 89 10.87 -9.85 -17.81
C LEU A 89 9.43 -9.42 -18.08
N ARG A 90 9.24 -8.25 -18.70
CA ARG A 90 7.90 -7.76 -19.03
C ARG A 90 7.21 -8.69 -20.03
N THR A 91 7.92 -9.12 -21.08
CA THR A 91 7.36 -10.05 -22.07
C THR A 91 6.97 -11.40 -21.47
N THR A 92 7.79 -11.95 -20.56
CA THR A 92 7.44 -13.19 -19.85
C THR A 92 6.21 -12.96 -18.95
N ARG A 93 6.17 -11.86 -18.20
CA ARG A 93 5.04 -11.52 -17.33
C ARG A 93 3.74 -11.34 -18.11
N ASP A 94 3.78 -10.59 -19.21
CA ASP A 94 2.61 -10.32 -20.04
C ASP A 94 2.09 -11.65 -20.66
N SER A 95 2.97 -12.61 -20.96
CA SER A 95 2.55 -13.96 -21.38
C SER A 95 1.82 -14.77 -20.29
N LEU A 96 1.98 -14.41 -19.01
CA LEU A 96 1.34 -15.05 -17.85
C LEU A 96 0.11 -14.30 -17.36
N ALA A 97 -0.29 -13.20 -18.00
CA ALA A 97 -1.39 -12.35 -17.55
C ALA A 97 -2.75 -13.08 -17.48
N HIS A 98 -2.91 -14.17 -18.23
CA HIS A 98 -4.12 -15.01 -18.23
C HIS A 98 -4.24 -15.90 -16.98
N LEU A 99 -3.19 -16.07 -16.19
CA LEU A 99 -3.21 -16.91 -14.99
C LEU A 99 -3.83 -16.17 -13.80
N PRO A 100 -4.66 -16.84 -12.98
CA PRO A 100 -5.20 -16.24 -11.77
C PRO A 100 -4.08 -15.87 -10.78
N THR A 101 -4.21 -14.72 -10.11
CA THR A 101 -3.23 -14.28 -9.10
C THR A 101 -3.72 -14.57 -7.69
N SER A 102 -2.81 -14.88 -6.76
CA SER A 102 -3.14 -15.18 -5.37
C SER A 102 -2.13 -14.60 -4.38
N ASN A 103 -2.66 -14.17 -3.23
CA ASN A 103 -1.89 -13.78 -2.05
C ASN A 103 -1.76 -14.92 -1.04
N GLY A 104 -2.53 -16.00 -1.21
CA GLY A 104 -2.58 -17.13 -0.28
C GLY A 104 -1.46 -18.14 -0.48
N ASN A 105 -1.55 -19.28 0.22
CA ASN A 105 -0.57 -20.37 0.11
C ASN A 105 -0.70 -21.18 -1.20
N ASN A 106 -1.71 -20.89 -2.01
CA ASN A 106 -1.96 -21.57 -3.28
C ASN A 106 -1.14 -20.98 -4.44
N ALA A 107 -0.47 -19.84 -4.22
CA ALA A 107 0.41 -19.26 -5.22
C ALA A 107 1.68 -20.10 -5.39
N TYR A 108 2.03 -20.40 -6.64
CA TYR A 108 3.24 -21.13 -6.94
C TYR A 108 4.48 -20.24 -6.72
N MET A 109 5.32 -20.62 -5.75
CA MET A 109 6.55 -19.91 -5.41
C MET A 109 7.76 -20.75 -5.85
N PRO A 110 8.38 -20.44 -6.99
CA PRO A 110 9.53 -21.19 -7.46
C PRO A 110 10.74 -20.97 -6.53
N THR A 111 11.46 -22.05 -6.24
CA THR A 111 12.76 -22.00 -5.58
C THR A 111 13.83 -21.72 -6.64
N ILE A 112 14.62 -20.66 -6.43
CA ILE A 112 15.73 -20.28 -7.30
C ILE A 112 17.03 -20.48 -6.54
N THR A 113 18.00 -21.11 -7.19
CA THR A 113 19.31 -21.41 -6.60
C THR A 113 20.42 -20.55 -7.23
N ASP A 114 21.55 -20.44 -6.54
CA ASP A 114 22.71 -19.66 -7.00
C ASP A 114 23.32 -20.23 -8.26
N GLU A 115 23.32 -21.56 -8.36
CA GLU A 115 23.83 -22.28 -9.52
C GLU A 115 23.01 -21.94 -10.77
N GLU A 116 21.68 -21.84 -10.63
CA GLU A 116 20.80 -21.43 -11.73
C GLU A 116 21.05 -19.98 -12.16
N ILE A 117 21.22 -19.05 -11.21
CA ILE A 117 21.51 -17.65 -11.53
C ILE A 117 22.88 -17.52 -12.20
N ARG A 118 23.90 -18.22 -11.70
CA ARG A 118 25.24 -18.22 -12.29
C ARG A 118 25.22 -18.86 -13.68
N ALA A 119 24.54 -19.99 -13.85
CA ALA A 119 24.37 -20.64 -15.15
C ALA A 119 23.67 -19.71 -16.13
N TYR A 120 22.61 -19.02 -15.70
CA TYR A 120 21.88 -18.07 -16.53
C TYR A 120 22.76 -16.89 -16.95
N LEU A 121 23.49 -16.29 -16.01
CA LEU A 121 24.47 -15.22 -16.31
C LEU A 121 25.57 -15.70 -17.27
N LEU A 122 26.05 -16.94 -17.12
CA LEU A 122 27.01 -17.54 -18.04
C LEU A 122 26.40 -17.75 -19.43
N THR A 123 25.16 -18.22 -19.53
CA THR A 123 24.49 -18.44 -20.82
C THR A 123 24.13 -17.14 -21.54
N GLU A 124 23.67 -16.11 -20.83
CA GLU A 124 23.41 -14.79 -21.43
C GLU A 124 24.70 -14.11 -21.88
N ASN A 125 25.81 -14.35 -21.18
CA ASN A 125 27.13 -13.88 -21.60
C ASN A 125 27.77 -14.74 -22.70
N ALA A 126 27.40 -16.02 -22.84
CA ALA A 126 28.03 -16.97 -23.76
C ALA A 126 27.34 -17.12 -25.12
N SER A 127 26.02 -16.92 -25.24
CA SER A 127 25.34 -16.96 -26.53
C SER A 127 23.88 -16.53 -26.41
N GLY A 128 23.40 -15.69 -27.33
CA GLY A 128 22.07 -15.92 -27.86
C GLY A 128 22.05 -17.35 -28.40
N THR A 129 21.43 -18.26 -27.65
CA THR A 129 20.92 -19.61 -27.97
C THR A 129 20.89 -20.36 -26.63
N GLY A 130 19.68 -20.54 -26.09
CA GLY A 130 19.49 -21.11 -24.75
C GLY A 130 19.88 -22.59 -24.65
N PRO A 131 20.12 -23.09 -23.43
CA PRO A 131 20.18 -24.53 -23.20
C PRO A 131 19.07 -25.05 -22.29
N ASN A 132 18.64 -26.26 -22.67
CA ASN A 132 17.96 -27.29 -21.90
C ASN A 132 18.39 -27.37 -20.42
N LEU A 133 17.40 -27.51 -19.53
CA LEU A 133 17.54 -28.01 -18.15
C LEU A 133 16.33 -28.93 -17.82
N PRO A 134 16.47 -29.83 -16.83
CA PRO A 134 15.94 -31.19 -16.87
C PRO A 134 14.55 -31.32 -16.22
N GLN A 135 13.79 -32.31 -16.68
CA GLN A 135 12.50 -32.71 -16.11
C GLN A 135 12.65 -33.22 -14.66
N PRO A 136 11.79 -32.80 -13.72
CA PRO A 136 11.67 -33.46 -12.43
C PRO A 136 10.74 -34.67 -12.54
N SER A 137 11.24 -35.79 -12.04
CA SER A 137 10.54 -37.04 -11.79
C SER A 137 9.42 -36.86 -10.76
N GLY A 138 8.29 -37.52 -11.03
CA GLY A 138 7.07 -37.45 -10.24
C GLY A 138 7.23 -37.98 -8.81
N GLY A 139 6.59 -37.28 -7.88
CA GLY A 139 6.35 -37.70 -6.50
C GLY A 139 4.92 -37.39 -6.12
N THR A 140 4.05 -38.38 -6.22
CA THR A 140 2.66 -38.35 -5.76
C THR A 140 2.63 -38.24 -4.24
N LEU A 141 2.02 -37.18 -3.69
CA LEU A 141 1.61 -37.15 -2.29
C LEU A 141 0.16 -36.65 -2.19
N THR A 142 -0.72 -37.59 -1.88
CA THR A 142 -2.12 -37.40 -1.54
C THR A 142 -2.23 -36.86 -0.10
N GLY A 143 -2.60 -35.59 0.05
CA GLY A 143 -2.87 -34.97 1.35
C GLY A 143 -4.25 -34.34 1.37
N LYS A 144 -5.23 -35.00 2.02
CA LYS A 144 -6.58 -34.48 2.27
C LYS A 144 -6.50 -33.19 3.10
N GLY A 145 -6.90 -32.06 2.52
CA GLY A 145 -7.04 -30.78 3.23
C GLY A 145 -8.22 -30.81 4.20
N LYS A 146 -7.91 -30.66 5.50
CA LYS A 146 -8.90 -30.32 6.54
C LYS A 146 -9.24 -28.83 6.47
N GLN A 147 -10.51 -28.51 6.67
CA GLN A 147 -11.03 -27.14 6.76
C GLN A 147 -10.38 -26.34 7.90
N PRO A 148 -10.25 -25.00 7.76
CA PRO A 148 -9.71 -24.14 8.80
C PRO A 148 -10.69 -24.00 9.97
N SER A 149 -10.20 -24.24 11.19
CA SER A 149 -10.92 -23.93 12.43
C SER A 149 -10.68 -22.47 12.84
N LYS A 150 -11.61 -21.95 13.65
CA LYS A 150 -11.75 -20.60 14.23
C LYS A 150 -10.45 -19.98 14.80
N PRO A 151 -10.38 -18.64 14.97
CA PRO A 151 -9.15 -17.95 15.36
C PRO A 151 -8.69 -18.42 16.74
N ASN A 152 -7.58 -19.14 16.79
CA ASN A 152 -6.86 -19.37 18.03
C ASN A 152 -6.32 -18.03 18.53
N GLU A 153 -6.68 -17.70 19.77
CA GLU A 153 -5.98 -16.71 20.59
C GLU A 153 -4.48 -16.98 20.47
N THR A 154 -3.75 -16.02 19.92
CA THR A 154 -2.29 -16.09 19.90
C THR A 154 -1.83 -16.04 21.36
N PRO A 155 -1.07 -17.02 21.87
CA PRO A 155 -0.58 -16.96 23.23
C PRO A 155 0.30 -15.72 23.36
N VAL A 156 -0.07 -14.81 24.25
CA VAL A 156 0.76 -13.67 24.64
C VAL A 156 2.01 -14.26 25.28
N LEU A 157 3.12 -14.31 24.54
CA LEU A 157 4.40 -14.72 25.10
C LEU A 157 4.87 -13.60 26.03
N PRO A 158 4.97 -13.84 27.35
CA PRO A 158 5.49 -12.83 28.26
C PRO A 158 6.95 -12.53 27.88
N THR A 159 7.29 -11.25 27.75
CA THR A 159 8.66 -10.82 27.48
C THR A 159 9.55 -11.22 28.65
N ASP A 160 10.74 -11.75 28.34
CA ASP A 160 11.69 -12.19 29.36
C ASP A 160 12.06 -11.01 30.30
N PRO A 161 11.90 -11.16 31.63
CA PRO A 161 12.27 -10.12 32.59
C PRO A 161 13.74 -9.67 32.47
N GLY A 162 14.64 -10.49 31.93
CA GLY A 162 16.03 -10.09 31.67
C GLY A 162 16.17 -9.01 30.58
N ILE A 163 15.34 -9.07 29.54
CA ILE A 163 15.31 -8.06 28.47
C ILE A 163 14.76 -6.74 29.01
N VAL A 164 13.74 -6.81 29.88
CA VAL A 164 13.16 -5.61 30.52
C VAL A 164 14.17 -4.95 31.46
N ALA A 165 14.99 -5.72 32.18
CA ALA A 165 16.05 -5.19 33.02
C ALA A 165 17.15 -4.50 32.21
N MET A 166 17.59 -5.12 31.10
CA MET A 166 18.57 -4.52 30.17
C MET A 166 18.05 -3.20 29.57
N LEU A 167 16.80 -3.15 29.13
CA LEU A 167 16.18 -1.92 28.59
C LEU A 167 16.09 -0.81 29.65
N LYS A 168 15.79 -1.17 30.91
CA LYS A 168 15.80 -0.21 32.02
C LYS A 168 17.20 0.34 32.31
N GLU A 169 18.24 -0.49 32.22
CA GLU A 169 19.64 -0.05 32.36
C GLU A 169 20.07 0.87 31.20
N GLU A 170 19.54 0.65 30.00
CA GLU A 170 19.71 1.53 28.84
C GLU A 170 18.92 2.86 28.94
N GLY A 171 18.17 3.07 30.03
CA GLY A 171 17.41 4.29 30.29
C GLY A 171 16.05 4.34 29.58
N TRP A 172 15.53 3.21 29.10
CA TRP A 172 14.15 3.15 28.60
C TRP A 172 13.16 3.19 29.76
N GLU A 173 12.52 4.34 29.96
CA GLU A 173 11.36 4.47 30.83
C GLU A 173 10.10 3.97 30.10
N ILE A 174 9.46 2.95 30.66
CA ILE A 174 8.14 2.51 30.18
C ILE A 174 7.17 3.65 30.49
N PRO A 175 6.48 4.22 29.48
CA PRO A 175 5.51 5.28 29.71
C PRO A 175 4.45 4.78 30.69
N ASP A 176 4.16 5.56 31.73
CA ASP A 176 3.13 5.20 32.69
C ASP A 176 1.77 5.17 31.98
N LEU A 177 1.27 3.95 31.79
CA LEU A 177 0.01 3.68 31.10
C LEU A 177 -1.16 4.06 32.01
N PRO A 178 -2.11 4.89 31.54
CA PRO A 178 -3.29 5.19 32.34
C PRO A 178 -4.09 3.91 32.58
N ARG A 179 -4.59 3.75 33.80
CA ARG A 179 -5.26 2.52 34.25
C ARG A 179 -6.67 2.40 33.67
N ASN A 180 -7.30 3.54 33.35
CA ASN A 180 -8.64 3.61 32.80
C ASN A 180 -8.78 4.77 31.80
N SER A 181 -9.88 4.77 31.04
CA SER A 181 -10.14 5.78 30.00
C SER A 181 -10.34 7.19 30.55
N ASN A 182 -10.87 7.33 31.76
CA ASN A 182 -11.06 8.63 32.41
C ASN A 182 -9.72 9.27 32.78
N GLU A 183 -8.78 8.47 33.29
CA GLU A 183 -7.42 8.90 33.59
C GLU A 183 -6.67 9.29 32.31
N ALA A 184 -6.84 8.52 31.24
CA ALA A 184 -6.33 8.86 29.90
C ALA A 184 -6.82 10.23 29.43
N LEU A 185 -8.14 10.49 29.57
CA LEU A 185 -8.75 11.77 29.21
C LEU A 185 -8.24 12.93 30.07
N LEU A 186 -8.13 12.74 31.38
CA LEU A 186 -7.62 13.77 32.28
C LEU A 186 -6.16 14.14 31.95
N ARG A 187 -5.29 13.14 31.77
CA ARG A 187 -3.89 13.36 31.37
C ARG A 187 -3.79 14.11 30.04
N TYR A 188 -4.60 13.70 29.06
CA TYR A 188 -4.68 14.35 27.77
C TYR A 188 -5.14 15.80 27.90
N GLN A 189 -6.20 16.08 28.66
CA GLN A 189 -6.68 17.44 28.91
C GLN A 189 -5.61 18.28 29.59
N GLU A 190 -4.93 17.76 30.61
CA GLU A 190 -3.83 18.46 31.27
C GLU A 190 -2.68 18.80 30.32
N SER A 191 -2.28 17.86 29.47
CA SER A 191 -1.24 18.09 28.46
C SER A 191 -1.62 19.14 27.42
N ASN A 192 -2.92 19.33 27.16
CA ASN A 192 -3.44 20.25 26.16
C ASN A 192 -3.91 21.59 26.73
N LYS A 193 -4.12 21.71 28.05
CA LYS A 193 -4.55 22.97 28.71
C LYS A 193 -3.68 24.18 28.36
N ASN A 194 -2.38 23.94 28.18
CA ASN A 194 -1.41 25.00 27.91
C ASN A 194 -1.07 25.17 26.43
N ARG A 195 -1.67 24.38 25.53
CA ARG A 195 -1.39 24.51 24.10
C ARG A 195 -2.18 25.71 23.56
N PRO A 196 -1.53 26.69 22.90
CA PRO A 196 -2.25 27.76 22.26
C PRO A 196 -3.13 27.20 21.15
N LEU A 197 -4.32 27.78 20.98
CA LEU A 197 -5.20 27.46 19.88
C LEU A 197 -4.60 28.04 18.59
N ASP A 198 -3.94 27.20 17.79
CA ASP A 198 -3.44 27.57 16.46
C ASP A 198 -4.42 27.11 15.38
N THR A 199 -5.27 28.04 14.92
CA THR A 199 -6.21 27.81 13.80
C THR A 199 -5.64 28.30 12.46
N THR A 200 -4.43 28.84 12.43
CA THR A 200 -3.90 29.50 11.22
C THR A 200 -3.79 28.54 10.04
N PHE A 201 -3.36 27.30 10.30
CA PHE A 201 -3.32 26.25 9.30
C PHE A 201 -4.72 25.90 8.75
N ILE A 202 -5.73 25.83 9.62
CA ILE A 202 -7.11 25.48 9.25
C ILE A 202 -7.68 26.55 8.31
N ILE A 203 -7.51 27.83 8.68
CA ILE A 203 -7.97 28.96 7.87
C ILE A 203 -7.28 28.97 6.50
N GLN A 204 -5.96 28.81 6.46
CA GLN A 204 -5.20 28.75 5.20
C GLN A 204 -5.65 27.57 4.31
N ALA A 205 -5.92 26.41 4.91
CA ALA A 205 -6.40 25.24 4.18
C ALA A 205 -7.80 25.47 3.61
N GLN A 206 -8.70 26.13 4.35
CA GLN A 206 -10.05 26.44 3.90
C GLN A 206 -10.04 27.46 2.75
N GLU A 207 -9.31 28.57 2.88
CA GLU A 207 -9.18 29.56 1.80
C GLU A 207 -8.58 28.95 0.52
N ALA A 208 -7.61 28.06 0.69
CA ALA A 208 -7.03 27.31 -0.42
C ALA A 208 -8.02 26.35 -1.07
N LEU A 209 -8.87 25.68 -0.28
CA LEU A 209 -9.92 24.81 -0.79
C LEU A 209 -10.93 25.61 -1.61
N GLU A 210 -11.45 26.70 -1.07
CA GLU A 210 -12.40 27.57 -1.77
C GLU A 210 -11.81 28.13 -3.09
N THR A 211 -10.53 28.50 -3.07
CA THR A 211 -9.83 28.98 -4.26
C THR A 211 -9.71 27.89 -5.33
N ARG A 212 -9.47 26.63 -4.92
CA ARG A 212 -9.38 25.48 -5.85
C ARG A 212 -10.72 25.15 -6.47
N LEU A 213 -11.74 25.07 -5.63
CA LEU A 213 -13.12 24.86 -6.00
C LEU A 213 -13.59 25.88 -7.05
N LYS A 214 -13.22 27.16 -6.89
CA LYS A 214 -13.45 28.22 -7.89
C LYS A 214 -12.63 28.08 -9.17
N ARG A 215 -11.34 27.72 -9.08
CA ARG A 215 -10.38 27.76 -10.21
C ARG A 215 -10.51 26.57 -11.15
N ASN A 216 -10.68 25.38 -10.58
CA ASN A 216 -10.78 24.13 -11.33
C ASN A 216 -12.03 23.40 -10.83
N PRO A 217 -13.22 23.65 -11.40
CA PRO A 217 -14.40 22.84 -11.06
C PRO A 217 -14.04 21.38 -11.29
N ILE A 218 -14.32 20.53 -10.29
CA ILE A 218 -13.90 19.12 -10.29
C ILE A 218 -14.40 18.48 -11.60
N PRO A 219 -13.50 17.98 -12.46
CA PRO A 219 -13.92 17.41 -13.74
C PRO A 219 -14.77 16.18 -13.46
N VAL A 220 -16.04 16.26 -13.86
CA VAL A 220 -17.05 15.18 -13.81
C VAL A 220 -16.59 13.93 -14.58
N THR A 221 -15.51 14.00 -15.37
CA THR A 221 -15.10 12.95 -16.30
C THR A 221 -14.39 11.75 -15.67
N GLY A 222 -13.80 11.88 -14.47
CA GLY A 222 -13.08 10.76 -13.82
C GLY A 222 -13.94 9.89 -12.90
N TYR A 223 -15.17 10.32 -12.59
CA TYR A 223 -16.00 9.71 -11.54
C TYR A 223 -17.23 8.97 -12.05
N TYR A 224 -17.59 9.06 -13.33
CA TYR A 224 -18.79 8.41 -13.86
C TYR A 224 -18.39 7.29 -14.81
N GLY A 225 -18.89 6.08 -14.56
CA GLY A 225 -18.83 4.99 -15.54
C GLY A 225 -19.52 5.41 -16.84
N ARG A 226 -19.22 4.71 -17.93
CA ARG A 226 -19.66 4.98 -19.31
C ARG A 226 -21.19 5.11 -19.52
N CYS A 227 -21.98 4.81 -18.49
CA CYS A 227 -23.44 4.76 -18.48
C CYS A 227 -24.11 5.98 -17.82
N GLY A 228 -23.38 7.02 -17.40
CA GLY A 228 -23.98 8.27 -16.91
C GLY A 228 -24.68 8.17 -15.55
N GLN A 229 -24.51 7.06 -14.84
CA GLN A 229 -24.99 6.89 -13.47
C GLN A 229 -24.01 7.55 -12.48
N ARG A 230 -24.59 8.25 -11.49
CA ARG A 230 -23.87 8.85 -10.35
C ARG A 230 -23.05 7.78 -9.66
N ALA A 231 -21.72 7.85 -9.73
CA ALA A 231 -20.93 7.01 -8.84
C ALA A 231 -21.17 7.47 -7.42
N GLN A 232 -21.77 6.59 -6.63
CA GLN A 232 -22.02 6.81 -5.23
C GLN A 232 -20.70 7.04 -4.50
N TRP A 233 -20.67 8.02 -3.60
CA TRP A 233 -19.51 8.26 -2.76
C TRP A 233 -19.25 7.04 -1.87
N TYR A 234 -18.03 6.90 -1.32
CA TYR A 234 -17.73 5.81 -0.39
C TYR A 234 -18.67 5.82 0.84
N LYS A 235 -19.13 7.01 1.27
CA LYS A 235 -20.13 7.15 2.34
C LYS A 235 -21.50 6.63 1.90
N ASP A 236 -21.97 7.01 0.70
CA ASP A 236 -23.25 6.56 0.13
C ASP A 236 -23.25 5.04 -0.11
N ARG A 237 -22.14 4.49 -0.65
CA ARG A 237 -21.95 3.04 -0.83
C ARG A 237 -21.92 2.28 0.48
N LYS A 238 -21.47 2.90 1.57
CA LYS A 238 -21.44 2.24 2.88
C LYS A 238 -22.83 2.19 3.51
N GLN A 239 -23.64 3.22 3.28
CA GLN A 239 -25.04 3.26 3.68
C GLN A 239 -25.88 2.25 2.89
N GLU A 240 -25.71 2.19 1.57
CA GLU A 240 -26.38 1.16 0.76
C GLU A 240 -25.87 -0.25 1.06
N LYS A 241 -24.57 -0.47 1.30
CA LYS A 241 -24.09 -1.80 1.72
C LYS A 241 -24.59 -2.23 3.10
N GLU A 242 -24.85 -1.29 4.01
CA GLU A 242 -25.46 -1.58 5.30
C GLU A 242 -26.97 -1.88 5.17
N GLU A 243 -27.65 -1.30 4.17
CA GLU A 243 -29.06 -1.57 3.83
C GLU A 243 -29.23 -2.86 2.99
N GLU A 244 -28.38 -3.12 1.99
CA GLU A 244 -28.38 -4.32 1.14
C GLU A 244 -27.94 -5.59 1.90
N ALA A 245 -27.03 -5.47 2.88
CA ALA A 245 -26.62 -6.60 3.71
C ALA A 245 -27.73 -7.12 4.64
N VAL A 246 -28.81 -6.35 4.83
CA VAL A 246 -30.02 -6.78 5.55
C VAL A 246 -30.99 -7.54 4.62
N GLU A 247 -30.91 -7.35 3.30
CA GLU A 247 -31.95 -7.79 2.36
C GLU A 247 -31.51 -8.87 1.36
N ALA A 248 -30.21 -9.01 1.03
CA ALA A 248 -29.78 -9.94 -0.01
C ALA A 248 -28.57 -10.79 0.39
N GLY A 249 -28.86 -12.00 0.86
CA GLY A 249 -27.90 -13.10 0.71
C GLY A 249 -27.89 -13.56 -0.75
N LYS A 250 -26.94 -13.06 -1.55
CA LYS A 250 -26.35 -13.77 -2.70
C LYS A 250 -25.23 -12.98 -3.38
N GLU A 251 -24.31 -13.78 -3.94
CA GLU A 251 -23.08 -13.47 -4.64
C GLU A 251 -23.31 -12.66 -5.92
N ASP A 252 -22.37 -11.78 -6.28
CA ASP A 252 -22.10 -11.46 -7.69
C ASP A 252 -20.63 -11.04 -7.91
N GLU A 253 -20.10 -11.49 -9.06
CA GLU A 253 -18.72 -11.43 -9.55
C GLU A 253 -18.30 -10.03 -10.03
N GLU A 254 -17.09 -9.59 -9.64
CA GLU A 254 -16.48 -8.34 -10.11
C GLU A 254 -15.72 -8.54 -11.44
N LYS A 255 -16.09 -7.77 -12.47
CA LYS A 255 -15.30 -7.52 -13.68
C LYS A 255 -14.58 -6.18 -13.54
N GLU A 256 -13.25 -6.19 -13.58
CA GLU A 256 -12.41 -4.97 -13.65
C GLU A 256 -12.06 -4.67 -15.12
N GLU A 257 -12.43 -3.49 -15.62
CA GLU A 257 -11.94 -2.91 -16.90
C GLU A 257 -10.79 -1.93 -16.62
N GLU A 258 -9.68 -2.09 -17.34
CA GLU A 258 -8.50 -1.21 -17.30
C GLU A 258 -8.80 0.15 -17.95
N VAL A 259 -8.58 1.24 -17.21
CA VAL A 259 -8.60 2.61 -17.73
C VAL A 259 -7.17 3.05 -18.02
N GLU A 260 -6.87 3.36 -19.29
CA GLU A 260 -5.60 3.95 -19.71
C GLU A 260 -5.51 5.42 -19.24
N GLU A 261 -4.66 5.70 -18.25
CA GLU A 261 -4.28 7.06 -17.87
C GLU A 261 -3.23 7.63 -18.84
N GLU A 262 -3.65 8.61 -19.65
CA GLU A 262 -2.79 9.50 -20.41
C GLU A 262 -1.98 10.39 -19.44
N LYS A 263 -0.64 10.34 -19.54
CA LYS A 263 0.27 11.12 -18.69
C LYS A 263 0.59 12.46 -19.34
N ASP A 264 0.02 13.53 -18.78
CA ASP A 264 0.46 14.91 -19.05
C ASP A 264 1.72 15.24 -18.25
N ASP A 265 2.86 15.30 -18.94
CA ASP A 265 4.18 15.69 -18.41
C ASP A 265 4.30 17.22 -18.24
N LYS A 266 3.48 17.81 -17.35
CA LYS A 266 3.76 19.13 -16.78
C LYS A 266 3.95 19.01 -15.27
N LEU A 267 5.21 19.00 -14.86
CA LEU A 267 5.63 19.26 -13.48
C LEU A 267 5.30 20.72 -13.12
N GLU A 268 4.01 21.03 -12.98
CA GLU A 268 3.58 22.23 -12.28
C GLU A 268 4.14 22.13 -10.86
N LEU A 269 4.85 23.18 -10.41
CA LEU A 269 5.33 23.26 -9.04
C LEU A 269 4.16 22.91 -8.12
N ARG A 270 4.35 21.89 -7.25
CA ARG A 270 3.35 21.48 -6.27
C ARG A 270 2.81 22.73 -5.59
N ASN A 271 1.53 23.03 -5.82
CA ASN A 271 0.87 24.16 -5.17
C ASN A 271 1.12 24.03 -3.66
N PRO A 272 1.75 25.02 -3.01
CA PRO A 272 2.11 24.92 -1.58
C PRO A 272 0.88 24.72 -0.70
N SER A 273 -0.27 25.20 -1.16
CA SER A 273 -1.57 25.01 -0.53
C SER A 273 -2.17 23.61 -0.71
N ALA A 274 -1.61 22.76 -1.57
CA ALA A 274 -2.08 21.38 -1.78
C ALA A 274 -1.95 20.54 -0.53
N ALA A 275 -0.81 20.63 0.15
CA ALA A 275 -0.55 19.87 1.36
C ALA A 275 -1.50 20.30 2.49
N ALA A 276 -1.80 21.61 2.59
CA ALA A 276 -2.73 22.14 3.59
C ALA A 276 -4.15 21.60 3.38
N VAL A 277 -4.66 21.67 2.15
CA VAL A 277 -5.98 21.10 1.79
C VAL A 277 -6.02 19.59 2.02
N SER A 278 -4.99 18.85 1.60
CA SER A 278 -4.93 17.41 1.84
C SER A 278 -4.85 17.06 3.33
N GLY A 279 -4.17 17.88 4.13
CA GLY A 279 -4.12 17.73 5.59
C GLY A 279 -5.47 17.99 6.24
N LEU A 280 -6.22 19.01 5.78
CA LEU A 280 -7.57 19.31 6.25
C LEU A 280 -8.55 18.17 5.89
N LEU A 281 -8.54 17.69 4.65
CA LEU A 281 -9.44 16.63 4.20
C LEU A 281 -9.09 15.25 4.79
N GLY A 282 -7.82 15.04 5.15
CA GLY A 282 -7.32 13.82 5.78
C GLY A 282 -7.23 13.89 7.30
N ALA A 283 -7.83 14.91 7.93
CA ALA A 283 -7.78 15.06 9.38
C ALA A 283 -8.44 13.86 10.07
N ALA A 284 -7.70 13.17 10.92
CA ALA A 284 -8.17 12.03 11.66
C ALA A 284 -8.05 12.29 13.16
N ILE A 285 -9.07 11.92 13.91
CA ILE A 285 -9.04 11.96 15.38
C ILE A 285 -8.22 10.79 15.87
N ILE A 286 -7.19 11.10 16.65
CA ILE A 286 -6.37 10.11 17.33
C ILE A 286 -6.86 10.05 18.78
N PRO A 287 -7.38 8.90 19.25
CA PRO A 287 -7.84 8.78 20.63
C PRO A 287 -6.67 8.99 21.60
N PRO A 288 -6.91 9.60 22.78
CA PRO A 288 -5.89 9.74 23.81
C PRO A 288 -5.25 8.40 24.17
N TYR A 289 -3.94 8.42 24.45
CA TYR A 289 -3.20 7.20 24.76
C TYR A 289 -3.81 6.48 25.97
N GLY A 290 -4.23 5.22 25.77
CA GLY A 290 -4.89 4.40 26.79
C GLY A 290 -6.40 4.62 26.94
N TYR A 291 -7.01 5.48 26.13
CA TYR A 291 -8.46 5.53 25.97
C TYR A 291 -8.97 4.25 25.29
N ARG A 292 -10.04 3.66 25.83
CA ARG A 292 -10.60 2.38 25.37
C ARG A 292 -12.08 2.49 24.93
N GLY A 293 -12.65 3.69 25.01
CA GLY A 293 -14.04 3.94 24.59
C GLY A 293 -14.17 4.12 23.08
N ASP A 294 -15.40 4.37 22.62
CA ASP A 294 -15.65 4.72 21.22
C ASP A 294 -15.04 6.09 20.89
N ILE A 295 -14.47 6.22 19.70
CA ILE A 295 -13.93 7.46 19.15
C ILE A 295 -15.07 8.46 18.90
N ARG A 296 -16.27 7.98 18.52
CA ARG A 296 -17.44 8.84 18.28
C ARG A 296 -17.86 9.59 19.55
N ASP A 297 -17.72 8.94 20.71
CA ASP A 297 -18.00 9.55 22.01
C ASP A 297 -17.05 10.72 22.32
N LEU A 298 -15.80 10.67 21.83
CA LEU A 298 -14.82 11.75 22.05
C LEU A 298 -15.27 13.04 21.36
N VAL A 299 -15.85 12.93 20.17
CA VAL A 299 -16.41 14.07 19.41
C VAL A 299 -17.76 14.48 19.96
N GLY A 300 -18.69 13.52 20.07
CA GLY A 300 -20.08 13.80 20.44
C GLY A 300 -20.24 14.37 21.85
N LYS A 301 -19.31 14.06 22.77
CA LYS A 301 -19.28 14.61 24.13
C LYS A 301 -18.24 15.73 24.30
N SER A 302 -17.61 16.18 23.21
CA SER A 302 -16.59 17.24 23.22
C SER A 302 -15.47 17.01 24.24
N LEU A 303 -14.97 15.77 24.31
CA LEU A 303 -13.96 15.36 25.30
C LEU A 303 -12.51 15.68 24.85
N LEU A 304 -12.33 16.04 23.58
CA LEU A 304 -11.05 16.41 22.98
C LEU A 304 -10.72 17.88 23.19
N ALA A 305 -9.47 18.23 22.89
CA ALA A 305 -9.04 19.62 22.89
C ALA A 305 -9.75 20.41 21.78
N GLN A 306 -10.00 21.69 22.02
CA GLN A 306 -10.83 22.51 21.14
C GLN A 306 -10.25 22.68 19.73
N ASN A 307 -8.92 22.68 19.58
CA ASN A 307 -8.26 22.65 18.28
C ASN A 307 -8.59 21.39 17.47
N GLU A 308 -8.63 20.21 18.11
CA GLU A 308 -8.93 18.94 17.43
C GLU A 308 -10.40 18.85 17.05
N LEU A 309 -11.29 19.37 17.91
CA LEU A 309 -12.73 19.47 17.60
C LEU A 309 -12.96 20.40 16.40
N ILE A 310 -12.36 21.61 16.41
CA ILE A 310 -12.47 22.56 15.30
C ILE A 310 -11.89 21.96 14.02
N LEU A 311 -10.74 21.26 14.09
CA LEU A 311 -10.15 20.60 12.92
C LEU A 311 -11.07 19.52 12.34
N HIS A 312 -11.71 18.71 13.19
CA HIS A 312 -12.65 17.70 12.75
C HIS A 312 -13.89 18.32 12.09
N GLU A 313 -14.52 19.29 12.75
CA GLU A 313 -15.71 19.99 12.22
C GLU A 313 -15.42 20.68 10.88
N THR A 314 -14.27 21.36 10.78
CA THR A 314 -13.86 22.03 9.54
C THR A 314 -13.51 21.04 8.43
N SER A 315 -12.93 19.88 8.76
CA SER A 315 -12.72 18.79 7.81
C SER A 315 -14.04 18.23 7.26
N GLU A 316 -15.02 17.98 8.13
CA GLU A 316 -16.34 17.51 7.71
C GLU A 316 -17.06 18.54 6.85
N ALA A 317 -17.03 19.82 7.23
CA ALA A 317 -17.60 20.91 6.44
C ALA A 317 -16.92 21.04 5.07
N ALA A 318 -15.60 20.90 5.01
CA ALA A 318 -14.83 20.93 3.76
C ALA A 318 -15.23 19.77 2.82
N MET A 319 -15.37 18.56 3.36
CA MET A 319 -15.84 17.40 2.59
C MET A 319 -17.26 17.61 2.05
N THR A 320 -18.16 18.13 2.87
CA THR A 320 -19.54 18.46 2.45
C THR A 320 -19.54 19.51 1.34
N SER A 321 -18.74 20.58 1.48
CA SER A 321 -18.62 21.61 0.44
C SER A 321 -18.12 21.04 -0.90
N ILE A 322 -17.16 20.11 -0.86
CA ILE A 322 -16.67 19.42 -2.07
C ILE A 322 -17.81 18.62 -2.72
N HIS A 323 -18.59 17.89 -1.92
CA HIS A 323 -19.71 17.11 -2.42
C HIS A 323 -20.79 18.00 -3.03
N GLU A 324 -21.17 19.09 -2.36
CA GLU A 324 -22.18 20.03 -2.86
C GLU A 324 -21.76 20.70 -4.17
N GLU A 325 -20.50 21.13 -4.29
CA GLU A 325 -20.02 21.72 -5.55
C GLU A 325 -19.96 20.69 -6.68
N HIS A 326 -19.57 19.46 -6.37
CA HIS A 326 -19.59 18.38 -7.33
C HIS A 326 -21.03 18.10 -7.83
N ASP A 327 -21.99 18.05 -6.92
CA ASP A 327 -23.41 17.85 -7.24
C ASP A 327 -23.97 19.00 -8.09
N LYS A 328 -23.67 20.26 -7.75
CA LYS A 328 -24.05 21.44 -8.54
C LYS A 328 -23.46 21.39 -9.96
N ASN A 329 -22.19 21.02 -10.10
CA ASN A 329 -21.55 20.89 -11.41
C ASN A 329 -22.16 19.76 -12.24
N PHE A 330 -22.59 18.68 -11.60
CA PHE A 330 -23.28 17.59 -12.26
C PHE A 330 -24.65 18.02 -12.78
N GLU A 331 -25.47 18.67 -11.94
CA GLU A 331 -26.79 19.18 -12.34
C GLU A 331 -26.69 20.14 -13.51
N LYS A 332 -25.75 21.09 -13.45
CA LYS A 332 -25.50 22.04 -14.53
C LYS A 332 -25.17 21.35 -15.86
N ARG A 333 -24.32 20.32 -15.84
CA ARG A 333 -23.98 19.56 -17.05
C ARG A 333 -25.16 18.76 -17.60
N ARG A 334 -26.05 18.28 -16.72
CA ARG A 334 -27.28 17.58 -17.12
C ARG A 334 -28.26 18.54 -17.81
N GLU A 335 -28.31 19.81 -17.40
CA GLU A 335 -29.12 20.84 -18.06
C GLU A 335 -28.55 21.28 -19.42
N ASP A 336 -27.22 21.21 -19.59
CA ASP A 336 -26.52 21.58 -20.82
C ASP A 336 -26.59 20.50 -21.94
N ILE A 337 -27.08 19.27 -21.66
CA ILE A 337 -27.22 18.13 -22.60
C ILE A 337 -28.65 18.01 -23.11
#